data_AF-A0A1I3S5E4-F1
#
_entry.id   AF-A0A1I3S5E4-F1
#
_cell.length_a   1.000
_cell.length_b   1.000
_cell.length_c   1.000
_cell.angle_alpha   90.00
_cell.angle_beta   90.00
_cell.angle_gamma   90.00
#
_symmetry.space_group_name_H-M   'P 1'
#
loop_
_entity.id
_entity.type
_entity.pdbx_description
1 polymer ?
#
loop_
_entity_poly.entity_id
_entity_poly.type
_entity_poly.pdbx_seq_one_letter_code
_entity_poly.pdbx_strand_id
1 'polypeptide(L)'
;MPKKLKKTGKQSGDLFPDSSTLNRLRDHDRKLETEIAHKIGELFQAAKLDLTTLPDGGRARPGDLLFKRTDFGQERRYIIDCVQEINPATVKRAYEDFRYSLDMYKRQDFDEYWLVGARSVGNPMRKRPENDRRFRALDLKELEALLAVPKPKKNKANTRVGKAVLANEKEINLAIDALVLQIDARLEVLNAERPNSADARARVAAEISVFERMKAEVERIRELVASFKKGKAPEQEIVKATKTFRQGVEQWWTNKSDDILNSTAKSAVLVSSIGLLAMMKADSVAAITAVAAVVNGGAITQKAKQIGKAVKRIAKRTFVSGDDGAVQ
;
A
#
# COMPACT_ATOMS: atom_id res chain seq x y z
N MET A 1 -0.24 -70.45 -56.62
CA MET A 1 -0.30 -69.32 -57.59
C MET A 1 -0.06 -68.00 -56.84
N PRO A 2 1.01 -67.25 -57.12
CA PRO A 2 1.31 -66.01 -56.42
C PRO A 2 0.55 -64.82 -57.04
N LYS A 3 -0.13 -64.03 -56.19
CA LYS A 3 -0.82 -62.80 -56.60
C LYS A 3 0.21 -61.70 -56.89
N LYS A 4 0.24 -61.20 -58.13
CA LYS A 4 1.03 -60.04 -58.56
C LYS A 4 0.52 -58.78 -57.87
N LEU A 5 1.34 -58.18 -57.00
CA LEU A 5 1.12 -56.85 -56.44
C LEU A 5 1.40 -55.78 -57.52
N LYS A 6 0.38 -54.99 -57.85
CA LYS A 6 0.49 -53.81 -58.73
C LYS A 6 1.29 -52.72 -58.00
N LYS A 7 2.48 -52.40 -58.49
CA LYS A 7 3.23 -51.20 -58.11
C LYS A 7 2.51 -49.97 -58.65
N THR A 8 1.77 -49.26 -57.79
CA THR A 8 1.30 -47.91 -58.08
C THR A 8 2.46 -46.94 -57.85
N GLY A 9 3.06 -46.44 -58.94
CA GLY A 9 4.05 -45.38 -58.89
C GLY A 9 3.40 -44.09 -58.40
N LYS A 10 3.50 -43.82 -57.10
CA LYS A 10 3.16 -42.51 -56.53
C LYS A 10 4.31 -41.56 -56.86
N GLN A 11 4.06 -40.64 -57.80
CA GLN A 11 4.97 -39.53 -58.07
C GLN A 11 5.16 -38.74 -56.77
N SER A 12 6.35 -38.82 -56.19
CA SER A 12 6.80 -38.03 -55.04
C SER A 12 7.32 -36.66 -55.51
N GLY A 13 6.59 -36.00 -56.40
CA GLY A 13 6.79 -34.60 -56.75
C GLY A 13 5.91 -33.75 -55.85
N ASP A 14 6.46 -32.66 -55.33
CA ASP A 14 5.73 -31.57 -54.64
C ASP A 14 5.42 -31.76 -53.15
N LEU A 15 6.42 -32.16 -52.36
CA LEU A 15 6.37 -32.03 -50.89
C LEU A 15 6.97 -30.72 -50.35
N PHE A 16 7.55 -29.89 -51.21
CA PHE A 16 8.08 -28.59 -50.80
C PHE A 16 7.20 -27.47 -51.35
N PRO A 17 6.71 -26.55 -50.50
CA PRO A 17 5.98 -25.38 -50.97
C PRO A 17 6.88 -24.57 -51.93
N ASP A 18 6.28 -24.07 -53.01
CA ASP A 18 6.99 -23.22 -53.94
C ASP A 18 7.47 -21.91 -53.27
N SER A 19 8.43 -21.22 -53.89
CA SER A 19 8.98 -19.97 -53.37
C SER A 19 7.91 -18.89 -53.18
N SER A 20 6.84 -18.92 -53.97
CA SER A 20 5.73 -17.97 -53.87
C SER A 20 4.94 -18.16 -52.57
N THR A 21 4.72 -19.41 -52.16
CA THR A 21 4.03 -19.78 -50.93
C THR A 21 4.86 -19.40 -49.71
N LEU A 22 6.17 -19.65 -49.75
CA LEU A 22 7.09 -19.24 -48.69
C LEU A 22 7.14 -17.72 -48.51
N ASN A 23 7.12 -16.95 -49.60
CA ASN A 23 7.09 -15.49 -49.54
C ASN A 23 5.77 -14.98 -48.92
N ARG A 24 4.63 -15.56 -49.31
CA ARG A 24 3.33 -15.21 -48.72
C ARG A 24 3.26 -15.49 -47.22
N LEU A 25 3.83 -16.60 -46.77
CA LEU A 25 3.90 -16.92 -45.34
C LEU A 25 4.77 -15.91 -44.58
N ARG A 26 5.94 -15.54 -45.13
CA ARG A 26 6.80 -14.51 -44.53
C ARG A 26 6.12 -13.15 -44.45
N ASP A 27 5.41 -12.75 -45.51
CA ASP A 27 4.68 -11.47 -45.53
C ASP A 27 3.54 -11.45 -44.51
N HIS A 28 2.88 -12.59 -44.31
CA HIS A 28 1.84 -12.75 -43.30
C HIS A 28 2.42 -12.65 -41.88
N ASP A 29 3.51 -13.36 -41.61
CA ASP A 29 4.17 -13.32 -40.29
C ASP A 29 4.68 -11.91 -39.97
N ARG A 30 5.29 -11.22 -40.95
CA ARG A 30 5.75 -9.83 -40.80
C ARG A 30 4.61 -8.85 -40.49
N LYS A 31 3.42 -9.05 -41.08
CA LYS A 31 2.24 -8.24 -40.77
C LYS A 31 1.81 -8.43 -39.31
N LEU A 32 1.77 -9.68 -38.84
CA LEU A 32 1.41 -9.99 -37.46
C LEU A 32 2.42 -9.44 -36.46
N GLU A 33 3.71 -9.53 -36.75
CA GLU A 33 4.78 -8.94 -35.94
C GLU A 33 4.61 -7.41 -35.85
N THR A 34 4.29 -6.76 -36.98
CA THR A 34 4.02 -5.31 -37.02
C THR A 34 2.80 -4.93 -36.18
N GLU A 35 1.72 -5.72 -36.21
CA GLU A 35 0.53 -5.50 -35.37
C GLU A 35 0.84 -5.65 -33.87
N ILE A 36 1.71 -6.61 -33.51
CA ILE A 36 2.14 -6.82 -32.13
C ILE A 36 3.02 -5.67 -31.67
N ALA A 37 3.99 -5.25 -32.49
CA ALA A 37 4.84 -4.10 -32.22
C ALA A 37 4.00 -2.83 -32.00
N HIS A 38 2.94 -2.62 -32.79
CA HIS A 38 2.00 -1.52 -32.61
C HIS A 38 1.30 -1.57 -31.24
N LYS A 39 0.75 -2.73 -30.86
CA LYS A 39 0.11 -2.92 -29.54
C LYS A 39 1.07 -2.70 -28.38
N ILE A 40 2.32 -3.16 -28.51
CA ILE A 40 3.37 -2.89 -27.53
C ILE A 40 3.61 -1.37 -27.45
N GLY A 41 3.69 -0.68 -28.58
CA GLY A 41 3.78 0.78 -28.64
C GLY A 41 2.67 1.49 -27.88
N GLU A 42 1.42 1.07 -28.04
CA GLU A 42 0.28 1.62 -27.30
C GLU A 42 0.41 1.43 -25.78
N LEU A 43 0.87 0.26 -25.32
CA LEU A 43 1.10 -0.02 -23.90
C LEU A 43 2.20 0.86 -23.30
N PHE A 44 3.32 1.04 -24.02
CA PHE A 44 4.41 1.93 -23.59
C PHE A 44 3.99 3.40 -23.59
N GLN A 45 3.24 3.83 -24.60
CA GLN A 45 2.67 5.18 -24.66
C GLN A 45 1.70 5.43 -23.48
N ALA A 46 0.83 4.48 -23.15
CA ALA A 46 -0.05 4.56 -21.99
C ALA A 46 0.72 4.64 -20.67
N ALA A 47 1.89 3.99 -20.59
CA ALA A 47 2.81 4.06 -19.46
C ALA A 47 3.70 5.32 -19.45
N LYS A 48 3.61 6.19 -20.48
CA LYS A 48 4.47 7.37 -20.68
C LYS A 48 5.97 7.02 -20.75
N LEU A 49 6.27 5.99 -21.51
CA LEU A 49 7.61 5.44 -21.66
C LEU A 49 8.06 5.54 -23.13
N ASP A 50 9.29 6.00 -23.35
CA ASP A 50 9.82 6.25 -24.70
C ASP A 50 10.25 4.95 -25.39
N LEU A 51 9.49 4.56 -26.40
CA LEU A 51 9.75 3.39 -27.24
C LEU A 51 10.20 3.83 -28.63
N THR A 52 11.29 3.24 -29.14
CA THR A 52 11.84 3.52 -30.47
C THR A 52 11.83 2.25 -31.31
N THR A 53 11.28 2.32 -32.53
CA THR A 53 11.37 1.22 -33.50
C THR A 53 12.77 1.15 -34.08
N LEU A 54 13.36 -0.04 -34.09
CA LEU A 54 14.66 -0.28 -34.71
C LEU A 54 14.47 -0.59 -36.20
N PRO A 55 15.29 -0.04 -37.12
CA PRO A 55 15.24 -0.46 -38.52
C PRO A 55 15.57 -1.94 -38.68
N ASP A 56 14.94 -2.58 -39.66
CA ASP A 56 15.18 -3.98 -40.03
C ASP A 56 16.66 -4.16 -40.42
N GLY A 57 17.40 -4.93 -39.61
CA GLY A 57 18.83 -5.18 -39.80
C GLY A 57 19.18 -6.64 -40.03
N GLY A 58 18.17 -7.51 -40.24
CA GLY A 58 18.35 -8.95 -40.31
C GLY A 58 18.96 -9.55 -39.04
N ARG A 59 19.73 -10.64 -39.19
CA ARG A 59 20.32 -11.43 -38.07
C ARG A 59 21.32 -10.67 -37.21
N ALA A 60 21.78 -9.49 -37.65
CA ALA A 60 22.73 -8.68 -36.89
C ALA A 60 22.05 -7.89 -35.77
N ARG A 61 20.71 -7.81 -35.73
CA ARG A 61 20.01 -7.04 -34.71
C ARG A 61 19.27 -7.94 -33.72
N PRO A 62 19.37 -7.64 -32.42
CA PRO A 62 18.76 -8.47 -31.40
C PRO A 62 17.22 -8.35 -31.35
N GLY A 63 16.58 -7.28 -31.83
CA GLY A 63 15.12 -7.19 -31.79
C GLY A 63 14.53 -6.02 -32.56
N ASP A 64 13.21 -5.84 -32.44
CA ASP A 64 12.40 -4.92 -33.23
C ASP A 64 12.26 -3.54 -32.58
N LEU A 65 12.26 -3.48 -31.24
CA LEU A 65 12.02 -2.25 -30.50
C LEU A 65 13.11 -2.04 -29.44
N LEU A 66 13.38 -0.77 -29.15
CA LEU A 66 14.26 -0.32 -28.09
C LEU A 66 13.48 0.58 -27.14
N PHE A 67 13.48 0.24 -25.87
CA PHE A 67 12.92 1.06 -24.80
C PHE A 67 14.02 1.50 -23.84
N LYS A 68 13.93 2.74 -23.33
CA LYS A 68 14.86 3.28 -22.32
C LYS A 68 14.13 3.68 -21.06
N ARG A 69 14.65 3.27 -19.89
CA ARG A 69 14.12 3.66 -18.57
C ARG A 69 15.23 4.13 -17.65
N THR A 70 14.99 5.19 -16.88
CA THR A 70 15.88 5.54 -15.78
C THR A 70 15.47 4.80 -14.52
N ASP A 71 16.23 3.78 -14.14
CA ASP A 71 16.03 3.01 -12.91
C ASP A 71 17.12 3.37 -11.91
N PHE A 72 16.72 3.88 -10.73
CA PHE A 72 17.65 4.26 -9.66
C PHE A 72 18.78 5.21 -10.12
N GLY A 73 18.49 6.12 -11.06
CA GLY A 73 19.45 7.07 -11.60
C GLY A 73 20.35 6.52 -12.71
N GLN A 74 20.17 5.27 -13.14
CA GLN A 74 20.88 4.68 -14.28
C GLN A 74 19.94 4.53 -15.48
N GLU A 75 20.35 5.00 -16.66
CA GLU A 75 19.66 4.69 -17.91
C GLU A 75 19.84 3.20 -18.21
N ARG A 76 18.73 2.48 -18.31
CA ARG A 76 18.67 1.09 -18.75
C ARG A 76 18.01 1.00 -20.12
N ARG A 77 18.53 0.11 -20.95
CA ARG A 77 18.12 -0.13 -22.33
C ARG A 77 17.57 -1.54 -22.48
N TYR A 78 16.38 -1.64 -23.03
CA TYR A 78 15.63 -2.88 -23.18
C TYR A 78 15.39 -3.12 -24.66
N ILE A 79 15.88 -4.24 -25.18
CA ILE A 79 15.55 -4.69 -26.53
C ILE A 79 14.32 -5.58 -26.44
N ILE A 80 13.36 -5.36 -27.33
CA ILE A 80 12.14 -6.15 -27.42
C ILE A 80 12.06 -6.81 -28.79
N ASP A 81 11.94 -8.12 -28.80
CA ASP A 81 11.72 -8.96 -29.98
C ASP A 81 10.26 -9.42 -30.02
N CYS A 82 9.55 -9.12 -31.10
CA CYS A 82 8.11 -9.31 -31.22
C CYS A 82 7.81 -10.62 -31.94
N VAL A 83 7.07 -11.52 -31.28
CA VAL A 83 6.66 -12.80 -31.89
C VAL A 83 5.17 -13.02 -31.79
N GLN A 84 4.59 -13.71 -32.78
CA GLN A 84 3.16 -14.04 -32.73
C GLN A 84 2.81 -14.89 -31.50
N GLU A 85 3.63 -15.89 -31.21
CA GLU A 85 3.39 -16.87 -30.16
C GLU A 85 4.67 -17.22 -29.40
N ILE A 86 4.58 -17.15 -28.08
CA ILE A 86 5.67 -17.57 -27.19
C ILE A 86 5.48 -19.05 -26.91
N ASN A 87 6.37 -19.87 -27.47
CA ASN A 87 6.43 -21.31 -27.26
C ASN A 87 7.89 -21.73 -27.02
N PRO A 88 8.17 -22.98 -26.61
CA PRO A 88 9.54 -23.40 -26.32
C PRO A 88 10.52 -23.25 -27.50
N ALA A 89 10.05 -23.38 -28.74
CA ALA A 89 10.90 -23.26 -29.92
C ALA A 89 11.25 -21.79 -30.21
N THR A 90 10.28 -20.88 -30.11
CA THR A 90 10.52 -19.44 -30.29
C THR A 90 11.40 -18.87 -29.18
N VAL A 91 11.17 -19.28 -27.92
CA VAL A 91 12.04 -18.93 -26.79
C VAL A 91 13.47 -19.42 -26.99
N LYS A 92 13.65 -20.68 -27.40
CA LYS A 92 14.99 -21.22 -27.64
C LYS A 92 15.73 -20.44 -28.72
N ARG A 93 15.06 -20.17 -29.85
CA ARG A 93 15.63 -19.40 -30.96
C ARG A 93 16.00 -17.97 -30.52
N ALA A 94 15.08 -17.24 -29.91
CA ALA A 94 15.34 -15.88 -29.44
C ALA A 94 16.47 -15.84 -28.41
N TYR A 95 16.59 -16.87 -27.56
CA TYR A 95 17.68 -16.97 -26.61
C TYR A 95 19.05 -17.24 -27.27
N GLU A 96 19.09 -18.06 -28.32
CA GLU A 96 20.30 -18.27 -29.14
C GLU A 96 20.71 -16.98 -29.86
N ASP A 97 19.75 -16.25 -30.43
CA ASP A 97 19.98 -14.96 -31.08
C ASP A 97 20.48 -13.90 -30.06
N PHE A 98 19.89 -13.88 -28.85
CA PHE A 98 20.35 -13.06 -27.73
C PHE A 98 21.80 -13.40 -27.34
N ARG A 99 22.14 -14.69 -27.16
CA ARG A 99 23.52 -15.10 -26.83
C ARG A 99 24.51 -14.73 -27.92
N TYR A 100 24.14 -14.98 -29.18
CA TYR A 100 24.96 -14.60 -30.32
C TYR A 100 25.22 -13.08 -30.35
N SER A 101 24.20 -12.27 -30.05
CA SER A 101 24.35 -10.82 -29.96
C SER A 101 25.32 -10.40 -28.84
N LEU A 102 25.28 -11.07 -27.69
CA LEU A 102 26.22 -10.79 -26.59
C LEU A 102 27.66 -11.13 -26.94
N ASP A 103 27.88 -12.22 -27.71
CA ASP A 103 29.22 -12.65 -28.11
C ASP A 103 29.81 -11.75 -29.21
N MET A 104 28.98 -11.32 -30.17
CA MET A 104 29.41 -10.47 -31.29
C MET A 104 29.60 -9.01 -30.90
N TYR A 105 28.68 -8.47 -30.10
CA TYR A 105 28.73 -7.07 -29.66
C TYR A 105 29.37 -6.99 -28.28
N LYS A 106 30.71 -7.01 -28.25
CA LYS A 106 31.51 -6.81 -27.02
C LYS A 106 31.17 -5.52 -26.25
N ARG A 107 30.45 -4.58 -26.88
CA ARG A 107 29.83 -3.42 -26.23
C ARG A 107 28.36 -3.74 -26.00
N GLN A 108 27.97 -3.86 -24.73
CA GLN A 108 26.58 -4.09 -24.32
C GLN A 108 25.78 -2.82 -24.60
N ASP A 109 25.16 -2.75 -25.79
CA ASP A 109 24.30 -1.62 -26.14
C ASP A 109 22.92 -1.70 -25.45
N PHE A 110 22.65 -2.80 -24.73
CA PHE A 110 21.43 -3.04 -23.98
C PHE A 110 21.66 -3.85 -22.70
N ASP A 111 20.77 -3.67 -21.71
CA ASP A 111 20.82 -4.29 -20.39
C ASP A 111 19.95 -5.55 -20.30
N GLU A 112 18.76 -5.52 -20.92
CA GLU A 112 17.83 -6.65 -20.94
C GLU A 112 17.24 -6.87 -22.34
N TYR A 113 16.89 -8.13 -22.60
CA TYR A 113 16.28 -8.64 -23.82
C TYR A 113 14.91 -9.26 -23.49
N TRP A 114 13.86 -8.77 -24.11
CA TRP A 114 12.49 -9.21 -23.87
C TRP A 114 11.89 -9.79 -25.15
N LEU A 115 11.60 -11.09 -25.14
CA LEU A 115 10.75 -11.71 -26.15
C LEU A 115 9.28 -11.46 -25.76
N VAL A 116 8.57 -10.68 -26.57
CA VAL A 116 7.16 -10.34 -26.30
C VAL A 116 6.26 -10.89 -27.39
N GLY A 117 5.15 -11.51 -27.00
CA GLY A 117 4.20 -12.03 -27.98
C GLY A 117 2.76 -11.96 -27.55
N ALA A 118 1.86 -12.17 -28.50
CA ALA A 118 0.42 -11.99 -28.27
C ALA A 118 -0.15 -12.97 -27.23
N ARG A 119 0.40 -14.18 -27.18
CA ARG A 119 0.01 -15.23 -26.23
C ARG A 119 1.16 -16.17 -25.92
N SER A 120 1.10 -16.80 -24.76
CA SER A 120 1.98 -17.88 -24.33
C SER A 120 1.32 -19.24 -24.56
N VAL A 121 2.03 -20.19 -25.18
CA VAL A 121 1.55 -21.55 -25.42
C VAL A 121 2.44 -22.57 -24.71
N GLY A 122 1.79 -23.38 -23.88
CA GLY A 122 2.45 -24.37 -23.04
C GLY A 122 3.19 -23.73 -21.87
N ASN A 123 4.33 -24.31 -21.49
CA ASN A 123 5.23 -23.73 -20.51
C ASN A 123 6.54 -23.38 -21.22
N PRO A 124 6.61 -22.21 -21.90
CA PRO A 124 7.74 -21.85 -22.74
C PRO A 124 9.04 -21.67 -21.93
N MET A 125 8.93 -21.52 -20.60
CA MET A 125 10.03 -21.34 -19.65
C MET A 125 10.26 -22.56 -18.74
N ARG A 126 9.74 -23.77 -19.09
CA ARG A 126 9.79 -24.96 -18.21
C ARG A 126 11.20 -25.33 -17.73
N LYS A 127 12.23 -24.95 -18.49
CA LYS A 127 13.62 -24.85 -18.05
C LYS A 127 14.13 -23.50 -18.53
N ARG A 128 14.25 -22.51 -17.64
CA ARG A 128 14.92 -21.25 -18.00
C ARG A 128 16.27 -21.59 -18.63
N PRO A 129 16.58 -21.12 -19.84
CA PRO A 129 17.92 -21.24 -20.39
C PRO A 129 18.90 -20.55 -19.43
N GLU A 130 19.67 -21.34 -18.70
CA GLU A 130 20.78 -20.93 -17.82
C GLU A 130 20.48 -19.86 -16.73
N ASN A 131 19.21 -19.51 -16.49
CA ASN A 131 18.79 -18.52 -15.50
C ASN A 131 19.40 -17.11 -15.74
N ASP A 132 19.70 -16.74 -16.99
CA ASP A 132 20.18 -15.39 -17.33
C ASP A 132 19.07 -14.37 -17.02
N ARG A 133 19.35 -13.48 -16.07
CA ARG A 133 18.41 -12.46 -15.60
C ARG A 133 18.11 -11.39 -16.65
N ARG A 134 18.91 -11.32 -17.71
CA ARG A 134 18.77 -10.34 -18.79
C ARG A 134 17.77 -10.78 -19.85
N PHE A 135 17.39 -12.07 -19.91
CA PHE A 135 16.41 -12.56 -20.89
C PHE A 135 15.04 -12.76 -20.23
N ARG A 136 13.99 -12.21 -20.84
CA ARG A 136 12.60 -12.42 -20.42
C ARG A 136 11.76 -12.85 -21.62
N ALA A 137 10.77 -13.69 -21.37
CA ALA A 137 9.69 -13.97 -22.31
C ALA A 137 8.38 -13.56 -21.63
N LEU A 138 7.61 -12.68 -22.26
CA LEU A 138 6.41 -12.05 -21.68
C LEU A 138 5.28 -12.08 -22.69
N ASP A 139 4.11 -12.57 -22.31
CA ASP A 139 2.94 -12.30 -23.14
C ASP A 139 2.47 -10.83 -22.99
N LEU A 140 1.57 -10.37 -23.86
CA LEU A 140 1.06 -9.00 -23.82
C LEU A 140 0.41 -8.65 -22.47
N LYS A 141 -0.21 -9.61 -21.79
CA LYS A 141 -0.88 -9.40 -20.49
C LYS A 141 0.15 -9.24 -19.36
N GLU A 142 1.22 -10.04 -19.40
CA GLU A 142 2.36 -9.93 -18.49
C GLU A 142 3.12 -8.62 -18.71
N LEU A 143 3.31 -8.21 -19.97
CA LEU A 143 3.90 -6.92 -20.31
C LEU A 143 3.03 -5.77 -19.80
N GLU A 144 1.72 -5.80 -20.06
CA GLU A 144 0.77 -4.81 -19.55
C GLU A 144 0.85 -4.73 -18.02
N ALA A 145 0.89 -5.86 -17.31
CA ALA A 145 1.01 -5.88 -15.86
C ALA A 145 2.36 -5.34 -15.36
N LEU A 146 3.43 -5.52 -16.12
CA LEU A 146 4.77 -5.00 -15.80
C LEU A 146 4.87 -3.49 -16.02
N LEU A 147 4.22 -2.98 -17.08
CA LEU A 147 4.20 -1.56 -17.44
C LEU A 147 3.14 -0.78 -16.67
N ALA A 148 2.11 -1.45 -16.15
CA ALA A 148 1.10 -0.82 -15.31
C ALA A 148 1.79 -0.14 -14.12
N VAL A 149 1.69 1.20 -14.06
CA VAL A 149 2.11 1.97 -12.88
C VAL A 149 1.52 1.27 -11.67
N PRO A 150 2.33 0.83 -10.68
CA PRO A 150 1.82 0.10 -9.54
C PRO A 150 0.73 0.97 -8.92
N LYS A 151 -0.53 0.54 -9.07
CA LYS A 151 -1.64 1.19 -8.39
C LYS A 151 -1.23 1.21 -6.93
N PRO A 152 -1.19 2.38 -6.25
CA PRO A 152 -0.75 2.45 -4.87
C PRO A 152 -1.50 1.37 -4.13
N LYS A 153 -0.78 0.33 -3.65
CA LYS A 153 -1.39 -0.76 -2.92
C LYS A 153 -2.15 -0.07 -1.81
N LYS A 154 -3.49 -0.19 -1.78
CA LYS A 154 -4.32 0.36 -0.71
C LYS A 154 -3.59 0.03 0.58
N ASN A 155 -3.04 1.05 1.26
CA ASN A 155 -2.17 0.85 2.41
C ASN A 155 -2.95 0.00 3.39
N LYS A 156 -2.61 -1.28 3.47
CA LYS A 156 -3.19 -2.16 4.48
C LYS A 156 -2.66 -1.62 5.79
N ALA A 157 -3.53 -1.06 6.61
CA ALA A 157 -3.16 -0.61 7.94
C ALA A 157 -2.49 -1.78 8.68
N ASN A 158 -1.29 -1.56 9.19
CA ASN A 158 -0.48 -2.59 9.81
C ASN A 158 -0.72 -2.65 11.33
N THR A 159 -1.02 -1.51 11.94
CA THR A 159 -1.23 -1.37 13.38
C THR A 159 -2.67 -1.71 13.77
N ARG A 160 -2.86 -2.06 15.06
CA ARG A 160 -4.19 -2.33 15.62
C ARG A 160 -5.11 -1.09 15.54
N VAL A 161 -4.55 0.10 15.78
CA VAL A 161 -5.28 1.39 15.69
C VAL A 161 -5.67 1.68 14.25
N GLY A 162 -4.73 1.60 13.29
CA GLY A 162 -5.04 1.87 11.88
C GLY A 162 -6.09 0.90 11.32
N LYS A 163 -6.02 -0.39 11.68
CA LYS A 163 -7.06 -1.37 11.30
C LYS A 163 -8.42 -1.02 11.88
N ALA A 164 -8.47 -0.60 13.15
CA ALA A 164 -9.70 -0.20 13.80
C ALA A 164 -10.29 1.08 13.19
N VAL A 165 -9.45 2.06 12.87
CA VAL A 165 -9.86 3.31 12.22
C VAL A 165 -10.46 3.05 10.84
N LEU A 166 -9.87 2.15 10.05
CA LEU A 166 -10.46 1.77 8.75
C LEU A 166 -11.77 0.98 8.89
N ALA A 167 -11.90 0.17 9.94
CA ALA A 167 -13.09 -0.63 10.18
C ALA A 167 -14.28 0.17 10.74
N ASN A 168 -14.00 1.14 11.61
CA ASN A 168 -15.00 1.85 12.42
C ASN A 168 -15.07 3.36 12.09
N GLU A 169 -14.68 3.75 10.88
CA GLU A 169 -14.53 5.17 10.51
C GLU A 169 -15.82 5.98 10.76
N LYS A 170 -16.97 5.44 10.37
CA LYS A 170 -18.25 6.15 10.48
C LYS A 170 -18.63 6.35 11.94
N GLU A 171 -18.45 5.32 12.75
CA GLU A 171 -18.71 5.28 14.18
C GLU A 171 -17.75 6.23 14.92
N ILE A 172 -16.47 6.25 14.53
CA ILE A 172 -15.46 7.18 15.06
C ILE A 172 -15.86 8.63 14.75
N ASN A 173 -16.24 8.95 13.51
CA ASN A 173 -16.65 10.31 13.15
C ASN A 173 -17.89 10.74 13.93
N LEU A 174 -18.91 9.88 14.05
CA LEU A 174 -20.11 10.17 14.83
C LEU A 174 -19.78 10.40 16.31
N ALA A 175 -18.87 9.60 16.88
CA ALA A 175 -18.45 9.75 18.27
C ALA A 175 -17.63 11.01 18.51
N ILE A 176 -16.79 11.40 17.55
CA ILE A 176 -16.08 12.68 17.55
C ILE A 176 -17.09 13.84 17.54
N ASP A 177 -18.09 13.81 16.66
CA ASP A 177 -19.11 14.86 16.57
C ASP A 177 -19.89 14.99 17.88
N ALA A 178 -20.31 13.87 18.47
CA ALA A 178 -20.98 13.84 19.76
C ALA A 178 -20.10 14.36 20.91
N LEU A 179 -18.81 13.98 20.92
CA LEU A 179 -17.85 14.43 21.94
C LEU A 179 -17.56 15.93 21.83
N VAL A 180 -17.37 16.45 20.61
CA VAL A 180 -17.18 17.88 20.37
C VAL A 180 -18.40 18.66 20.85
N LEU A 181 -19.62 18.19 20.55
CA LEU A 181 -20.85 18.83 21.03
C LEU A 181 -20.93 18.89 22.56
N GLN A 182 -20.55 17.82 23.27
CA GLN A 182 -20.51 17.80 24.73
C GLN A 182 -19.47 18.78 25.30
N ILE A 183 -18.31 18.88 24.66
CA ILE A 183 -17.26 19.83 25.06
C ILE A 183 -17.74 21.27 24.83
N ASP A 184 -18.34 21.55 23.68
CA ASP A 184 -18.85 22.89 23.33
C ASP A 184 -19.94 23.35 24.30
N ALA A 185 -20.89 22.49 24.63
CA ALA A 185 -21.91 22.79 25.63
C ALA A 185 -21.29 23.12 27.01
N ARG A 186 -20.21 22.44 27.40
CA ARG A 186 -19.52 22.74 28.67
C ARG A 186 -18.73 24.05 28.61
N LEU A 187 -18.07 24.33 27.49
CA LEU A 187 -17.37 25.59 27.26
C LEU A 187 -18.35 26.77 27.30
N GLU A 188 -19.53 26.63 26.71
CA GLU A 188 -20.58 27.66 26.76
C GLU A 188 -21.00 27.98 28.20
N VAL A 189 -21.26 26.95 29.01
CA VAL A 189 -21.60 27.12 30.43
C VAL A 189 -20.48 27.83 31.19
N LEU A 190 -19.22 27.39 31.02
CA LEU A 190 -18.06 27.99 31.69
C LEU A 190 -17.83 29.45 31.28
N ASN A 191 -18.07 29.79 30.02
CA ASN A 191 -17.95 31.17 29.53
C ASN A 191 -19.08 32.08 30.03
N ALA A 192 -20.26 31.52 30.31
CA ALA A 192 -21.37 32.26 30.89
C ALA A 192 -21.20 32.51 32.40
N GLU A 193 -20.36 31.74 33.10
CA GLU A 193 -20.07 31.95 34.52
C GLU A 193 -19.41 33.33 34.73
N ARG A 194 -19.95 34.12 35.67
CA ARG A 194 -19.40 35.43 36.07
C ARG A 194 -18.84 35.38 37.50
N PRO A 195 -17.69 34.70 37.72
CA PRO A 195 -17.12 34.57 39.05
C PRO A 195 -16.67 35.93 39.62
N ASN A 196 -16.98 36.16 40.88
CA ASN A 196 -16.71 37.41 41.60
C ASN A 196 -15.34 37.46 42.29
N SER A 197 -14.63 36.34 42.43
CA SER A 197 -13.30 36.28 43.04
C SER A 197 -12.19 35.98 42.02
N ALA A 198 -10.95 36.39 42.33
CA ALA A 198 -9.78 36.09 41.51
C ALA A 198 -9.54 34.56 41.41
N ASP A 199 -9.68 33.85 42.52
CA ASP A 199 -9.50 32.40 42.56
C ASP A 199 -10.55 31.66 41.73
N ALA A 200 -11.82 32.09 41.78
CA ALA A 200 -12.87 31.49 40.96
C ALA A 200 -12.65 31.76 39.47
N ARG A 201 -12.23 32.99 39.10
CA ARG A 201 -11.82 33.30 37.72
C ARG A 201 -10.68 32.40 37.23
N ALA A 202 -9.65 32.20 38.06
CA ALA A 202 -8.53 31.32 37.72
C ALA A 202 -8.96 29.85 37.54
N ARG A 203 -9.89 29.36 38.36
CA ARG A 203 -10.45 28.00 38.23
C ARG A 203 -11.23 27.81 36.93
N VAL A 204 -12.12 28.76 36.60
CA VAL A 204 -12.90 28.72 35.35
C VAL A 204 -11.97 28.77 34.14
N ALA A 205 -10.99 29.68 34.12
CA ALA A 205 -10.01 29.78 33.03
C ALA A 205 -9.19 28.49 32.87
N ALA A 206 -8.76 27.87 33.97
CA ALA A 206 -8.05 26.59 33.92
C ALA A 206 -8.94 25.45 33.40
N GLU A 207 -10.23 25.44 33.74
CA GLU A 207 -11.17 24.44 33.25
C GLU A 207 -11.48 24.62 31.76
N ILE A 208 -11.68 25.86 31.29
CA ILE A 208 -11.82 26.21 29.87
C ILE A 208 -10.61 25.69 29.08
N SER A 209 -9.40 25.98 29.54
CA SER A 209 -8.17 25.54 28.86
C SER A 209 -8.06 24.02 28.71
N VAL A 210 -8.57 23.25 29.68
CA VAL A 210 -8.60 21.77 29.60
C VAL A 210 -9.56 21.32 28.49
N PHE A 211 -10.77 21.89 28.45
CA PHE A 211 -11.78 21.52 27.45
C PHE A 211 -11.39 21.96 26.04
N GLU A 212 -10.82 23.16 25.86
CA GLU A 212 -10.31 23.62 24.57
C GLU A 212 -9.19 22.71 24.04
N ARG A 213 -8.27 22.28 24.91
CA ARG A 213 -7.21 21.33 24.53
C ARG A 213 -7.80 19.98 24.11
N MET A 214 -8.78 19.47 24.86
CA MET A 214 -9.46 18.22 24.49
C MET A 214 -10.17 18.34 23.14
N LYS A 215 -10.87 19.44 22.90
CA LYS A 215 -11.53 19.72 21.61
C LYS A 215 -10.52 19.70 20.46
N ALA A 216 -9.42 20.43 20.60
CA ALA A 216 -8.38 20.51 19.57
C ALA A 216 -7.77 19.14 19.24
N GLU A 217 -7.51 18.30 20.24
CA GLU A 217 -6.99 16.93 20.00
C GLU A 217 -8.03 16.03 19.32
N VAL A 218 -9.31 16.15 19.66
CA VAL A 218 -10.41 15.39 19.03
C VAL A 218 -10.62 15.82 17.57
N GLU A 219 -10.59 17.12 17.28
CA GLU A 219 -10.68 17.65 15.92
C GLU A 219 -9.47 17.25 15.07
N ARG A 220 -8.26 17.27 15.66
CA ARG A 220 -7.06 16.74 15.00
C ARG A 220 -7.21 15.26 14.62
N ILE A 221 -7.79 14.44 15.50
CA ILE A 221 -8.09 13.04 15.19
C ILE A 221 -9.08 12.95 14.02
N ARG A 222 -10.13 13.78 13.98
CA ARG A 222 -11.10 13.83 12.87
C ARG A 222 -10.40 14.03 11.52
N GLU A 223 -9.52 15.03 11.43
CA GLU A 223 -8.77 15.35 10.21
C GLU A 223 -7.84 14.21 9.78
N LEU A 224 -7.14 13.59 10.74
CA LEU A 224 -6.24 12.48 10.48
C LEU A 224 -6.99 11.22 10.03
N VAL A 225 -8.15 10.91 10.60
CA VAL A 225 -9.00 9.79 10.17
C VAL A 225 -9.41 9.98 8.70
N ALA A 226 -9.89 11.17 8.35
CA ALA A 226 -10.29 11.50 6.97
C ALA A 226 -9.12 11.43 5.98
N SER A 227 -7.94 11.90 6.39
CA SER A 227 -6.73 11.90 5.56
C SER A 227 -6.10 10.51 5.43
N PHE A 228 -6.13 9.71 6.49
CA PHE A 228 -5.62 8.35 6.53
C PHE A 228 -6.40 7.44 5.57
N LYS A 229 -7.73 7.52 5.57
CA LYS A 229 -8.58 6.76 4.62
C LYS A 229 -8.27 7.09 3.16
N LYS A 230 -7.99 8.36 2.87
CA LYS A 230 -7.63 8.82 1.52
C LYS A 230 -6.18 8.44 1.14
N GLY A 231 -5.44 7.76 2.02
CA GLY A 231 -4.03 7.43 1.83
C GLY A 231 -3.10 8.63 1.84
N LYS A 232 -3.58 9.79 2.33
CA LYS A 232 -2.82 11.05 2.35
C LYS A 232 -2.01 11.22 3.63
N ALA A 233 -2.51 10.72 4.76
CA ALA A 233 -1.78 10.73 6.03
C ALA A 233 -1.12 9.37 6.30
N PRO A 234 0.11 9.34 6.84
CA PRO A 234 0.75 8.11 7.26
C PRO A 234 0.07 7.51 8.50
N GLU A 235 0.05 6.18 8.61
CA GLU A 235 -0.54 5.46 9.75
C GLU A 235 0.07 5.88 11.10
N GLN A 236 1.35 6.25 11.12
CA GLN A 236 2.03 6.64 12.35
C GLN A 236 1.48 7.93 12.96
N GLU A 237 0.96 8.85 12.13
CA GLU A 237 0.37 10.09 12.62
C GLU A 237 -0.95 9.83 13.36
N ILE A 238 -1.81 8.96 12.83
CA ILE A 238 -3.06 8.61 13.51
C ILE A 238 -2.77 7.87 14.82
N VAL A 239 -1.78 6.96 14.84
CA VAL A 239 -1.34 6.27 16.07
C VAL A 239 -0.82 7.27 17.10
N LYS A 240 0.00 8.23 16.68
CA LYS A 240 0.56 9.26 17.56
C LYS A 240 -0.52 10.16 18.14
N ALA A 241 -1.44 10.67 17.32
CA ALA A 241 -2.54 11.53 17.78
C ALA A 241 -3.46 10.79 18.76
N THR A 242 -3.81 9.53 18.45
CA THR A 242 -4.61 8.69 19.36
C THR A 242 -3.93 8.49 20.71
N LYS A 243 -2.60 8.26 20.70
CA LYS A 243 -1.80 8.10 21.93
C LYS A 243 -1.75 9.41 22.74
N THR A 244 -1.54 10.55 22.08
CA THR A 244 -1.54 11.88 22.74
C THR A 244 -2.87 12.15 23.40
N PHE A 245 -3.98 11.95 22.68
CA PHE A 245 -5.33 12.13 23.23
C PHE A 245 -5.59 11.21 24.42
N ARG A 246 -5.22 9.92 24.31
CA ARG A 246 -5.32 8.96 25.42
C ARG A 246 -4.58 9.44 26.66
N GLN A 247 -3.35 9.91 26.51
CA GLN A 247 -2.55 10.44 27.62
C GLN A 247 -3.20 11.68 28.24
N GLY A 248 -3.76 12.58 27.42
CA GLY A 248 -4.52 13.73 27.91
C GLY A 248 -5.72 13.33 28.77
N VAL A 249 -6.51 12.34 28.32
CA VAL A 249 -7.65 11.80 29.07
C VAL A 249 -7.20 11.14 30.39
N GLU A 250 -6.13 10.35 30.37
CA GLU A 250 -5.56 9.71 31.58
C GLU A 250 -5.07 10.73 32.60
N GLN A 251 -4.39 11.80 32.14
CA GLN A 251 -3.93 12.88 33.00
C GLN A 251 -5.09 13.67 33.59
N TRP A 252 -6.12 13.97 32.78
CA TRP A 252 -7.32 14.64 33.25
C TRP A 252 -8.01 13.83 34.35
N TRP A 253 -8.24 12.53 34.13
CA TRP A 253 -8.77 11.64 35.15
C TRP A 253 -7.91 11.61 36.42
N THR A 254 -6.60 11.46 36.27
CA THR A 254 -5.68 11.39 37.42
C THR A 254 -5.74 12.65 38.28
N ASN A 255 -5.84 13.82 37.66
CA ASN A 255 -5.81 15.11 38.34
C ASN A 255 -7.18 15.57 38.85
N LYS A 256 -8.27 15.12 38.21
CA LYS A 256 -9.63 15.64 38.43
C LYS A 256 -10.66 14.56 38.75
N SER A 257 -10.27 13.32 39.02
CA SER A 257 -11.20 12.20 39.27
C SER A 257 -12.35 12.52 40.25
N ASP A 258 -12.05 13.09 41.43
CA ASP A 258 -13.09 13.44 42.40
C ASP A 258 -14.09 14.50 41.84
N ASP A 259 -13.62 15.47 41.06
CA ASP A 259 -14.45 16.50 40.41
C ASP A 259 -15.25 15.93 39.22
N ILE A 260 -14.63 15.04 38.43
CA ILE A 260 -15.30 14.34 37.33
C ILE A 260 -16.44 13.47 37.85
N LEU A 261 -16.21 12.70 38.92
CA LEU A 261 -17.20 11.81 39.52
C LEU A 261 -18.39 12.56 40.12
N ASN A 262 -18.20 13.80 40.57
CA ASN A 262 -19.26 14.63 41.13
C ASN A 262 -19.93 15.54 40.09
N SER A 263 -19.51 15.51 38.84
CA SER A 263 -20.08 16.32 37.76
C SER A 263 -20.56 15.44 36.61
N THR A 264 -21.88 15.39 36.40
CA THR A 264 -22.50 14.62 35.31
C THR A 264 -21.94 14.98 33.94
N ALA A 265 -21.73 16.28 33.68
CA ALA A 265 -21.18 16.77 32.41
C ALA A 265 -19.73 16.28 32.18
N LYS A 266 -18.86 16.40 33.20
CA LYS A 266 -17.47 15.93 33.11
C LYS A 266 -17.42 14.39 32.96
N SER A 267 -18.27 13.68 33.70
CA SER A 267 -18.40 12.22 33.57
C SER A 267 -18.83 11.81 32.17
N ALA A 268 -19.79 12.52 31.56
CA ALA A 268 -20.23 12.26 30.19
C ALA A 268 -19.09 12.45 29.18
N VAL A 269 -18.35 13.57 29.25
CA VAL A 269 -17.19 13.81 28.38
C VAL A 269 -16.12 12.74 28.55
N LEU A 270 -15.86 12.29 29.78
CA LEU A 270 -14.91 11.21 30.05
C LEU A 270 -15.36 9.89 29.41
N VAL A 271 -16.61 9.49 29.62
CA VAL A 271 -17.16 8.24 29.06
C VAL A 271 -17.13 8.27 27.53
N SER A 272 -17.52 9.38 26.92
CA SER A 272 -17.46 9.58 25.46
C SER A 272 -16.02 9.51 24.93
N SER A 273 -15.07 10.15 25.62
CA SER A 273 -13.64 10.10 25.26
C SER A 273 -13.09 8.67 25.29
N ILE A 274 -13.52 7.88 26.28
CA ILE A 274 -13.10 6.48 26.42
C ILE A 274 -13.77 5.59 25.38
N GLY A 275 -15.05 5.84 25.07
CA GLY A 275 -15.75 5.20 23.96
C GLY A 275 -15.04 5.41 22.63
N LEU A 276 -14.63 6.65 22.34
CA LEU A 276 -13.83 6.99 21.16
C LEU A 276 -12.52 6.19 21.11
N LEU A 277 -11.77 6.17 22.21
CA LEU A 277 -10.52 5.41 22.30
C LEU A 277 -10.73 3.90 22.11
N ALA A 278 -11.84 3.34 22.61
CA ALA A 278 -12.18 1.94 22.44
C ALA A 278 -12.50 1.56 20.99
N MET A 279 -13.24 2.42 20.28
CA MET A 279 -13.50 2.25 18.84
C MET A 279 -12.21 2.30 18.02
N MET A 280 -11.22 3.09 18.44
CA MET A 280 -9.88 3.14 17.85
C MET A 280 -8.96 2.02 18.34
N LYS A 281 -9.45 1.10 19.19
CA LYS A 281 -8.68 0.01 19.81
C LYS A 281 -7.44 0.51 20.57
N ALA A 282 -7.51 1.73 21.09
CA ALA A 282 -6.46 2.37 21.88
C ALA A 282 -6.79 2.34 23.38
N ASP A 283 -7.36 1.21 23.83
CA ASP A 283 -7.83 1.01 25.20
C ASP A 283 -6.73 1.29 26.22
N SER A 284 -7.09 1.96 27.31
CA SER A 284 -6.25 2.04 28.50
C SER A 284 -6.94 1.40 29.68
N VAL A 285 -6.18 0.60 30.44
CA VAL A 285 -6.69 -0.08 31.64
C VAL A 285 -7.22 0.94 32.66
N ALA A 286 -6.59 2.11 32.73
CA ALA A 286 -7.03 3.22 33.56
C ALA A 286 -8.38 3.80 33.10
N ALA A 287 -8.58 3.97 31.79
CA ALA A 287 -9.84 4.41 31.21
C ALA A 287 -10.97 3.42 31.49
N ILE A 288 -10.76 2.12 31.29
CA ILE A 288 -11.74 1.08 31.60
C ILE A 288 -12.14 1.12 33.09
N THR A 289 -11.15 1.31 33.98
CA THR A 289 -11.39 1.44 35.42
C THR A 289 -12.19 2.70 35.76
N ALA A 290 -11.94 3.82 35.07
CA ALA A 290 -12.66 5.06 35.26
C ALA A 290 -14.14 4.95 34.85
N VAL A 291 -14.44 4.32 33.71
CA VAL A 291 -15.83 4.05 33.29
C VAL A 291 -16.55 3.16 34.29
N ALA A 292 -15.90 2.10 34.77
CA ALA A 292 -16.47 1.21 35.78
C ALA A 292 -16.78 1.95 37.10
N ALA A 293 -16.01 2.98 37.45
CA ALA A 293 -16.27 3.82 38.62
C ALA A 293 -17.43 4.80 38.42
N VAL A 294 -17.56 5.38 37.21
CA VAL A 294 -18.64 6.31 36.84
C VAL A 294 -19.99 5.57 36.76
N VAL A 295 -20.05 4.42 36.10
CA VAL A 295 -21.30 3.69 35.81
C VAL A 295 -21.90 3.04 37.07
N ASN A 296 -21.07 2.54 37.99
CA ASN A 296 -21.55 1.76 39.14
C ASN A 296 -21.89 2.58 40.39
N GLY A 297 -21.71 3.91 40.38
CA GLY A 297 -22.10 4.83 41.46
C GLY A 297 -21.48 4.53 42.84
N GLY A 298 -20.60 5.40 43.34
CA GLY A 298 -20.20 5.49 44.76
C GLY A 298 -19.48 4.28 45.40
N ALA A 299 -20.11 3.10 45.47
CA ALA A 299 -19.62 1.92 46.20
C ALA A 299 -18.28 1.35 45.68
N ILE A 300 -17.94 1.60 44.41
CA ILE A 300 -16.65 1.19 43.82
C ILE A 300 -15.57 2.29 43.93
N THR A 301 -15.91 3.53 44.30
CA THR A 301 -14.94 4.63 44.35
C THR A 301 -13.77 4.34 45.29
N GLN A 302 -13.97 3.64 46.41
CA GLN A 302 -12.86 3.21 47.27
C GLN A 302 -11.92 2.20 46.60
N LYS A 303 -12.46 1.22 45.86
CA LYS A 303 -11.65 0.26 45.09
C LYS A 303 -10.94 0.94 43.91
N ALA A 304 -11.60 1.86 43.21
CA ALA A 304 -10.99 2.66 42.14
C ALA A 304 -9.87 3.58 42.67
N LYS A 305 -10.03 4.17 43.86
CA LYS A 305 -9.00 4.98 44.55
C LYS A 305 -7.80 4.11 44.96
N GLN A 306 -8.03 2.88 45.39
CA GLN A 306 -6.98 1.89 45.68
C GLN A 306 -6.23 1.45 44.42
N ILE A 307 -6.94 1.19 43.32
CA ILE A 307 -6.35 0.85 42.02
C ILE A 307 -5.56 2.03 41.45
N GLY A 308 -6.08 3.26 41.52
CA GLY A 308 -5.35 4.47 41.12
C GLY A 308 -4.05 4.65 41.91
N LYS A 309 -4.06 4.40 43.22
CA LYS A 309 -2.84 4.39 44.05
C LYS A 309 -1.88 3.25 43.70
N ALA A 310 -2.39 2.09 43.27
CA ALA A 310 -1.57 0.96 42.82
C ALA A 310 -0.91 1.26 41.45
N VAL A 311 -1.67 1.78 40.50
CA VAL A 311 -1.16 2.22 39.18
C VAL A 311 -0.11 3.33 39.34
N LYS A 312 -0.35 4.31 40.21
CA LYS A 312 0.63 5.38 40.51
C LYS A 312 1.93 4.82 41.11
N ARG A 313 1.85 3.76 41.93
CA ARG A 313 3.02 3.04 42.47
C ARG A 313 3.76 2.22 41.40
N ILE A 314 3.02 1.59 40.49
CA ILE A 314 3.61 0.83 39.38
C ILE A 314 4.31 1.78 38.41
N ALA A 315 3.65 2.85 37.97
CA ALA A 315 4.23 3.87 37.10
C ALA A 315 5.49 4.51 37.69
N LYS A 316 5.50 4.78 39.01
CA LYS A 316 6.69 5.30 39.70
C LYS A 316 7.86 4.28 39.72
N ARG A 317 7.59 2.98 39.60
CA ARG A 317 8.63 1.93 39.49
C ARG A 317 9.12 1.75 38.06
N THR A 318 8.26 1.84 37.05
CA THR A 318 8.65 1.65 35.64
C THR A 318 9.37 2.84 35.01
N PHE A 319 9.19 4.06 35.54
CA PHE A 319 9.84 5.27 35.00
C PHE A 319 11.12 5.70 35.74
N VAL A 320 11.54 4.98 36.79
CA VAL A 320 12.82 5.24 37.50
C VAL A 320 13.94 4.29 37.03
N SER A 321 13.64 3.31 36.17
CA SER A 321 14.60 2.30 35.69
C SER A 321 14.99 2.44 34.21
N GLY A 322 14.78 3.61 33.61
CA GLY A 322 15.22 3.92 32.24
C GLY A 322 16.34 4.94 32.25
N ASP A 323 17.48 4.55 32.80
CA ASP A 323 18.74 5.28 32.63
C ASP A 323 19.34 4.94 31.27
N ASP A 324 19.92 5.95 30.65
CA ASP A 324 20.29 6.03 29.24
C ASP A 324 21.38 5.03 28.83
N GLY A 325 21.00 4.03 28.05
CA GLY A 325 21.94 3.24 27.26
C GLY A 325 22.33 3.99 25.98
N ALA A 326 23.26 4.94 26.11
CA ALA A 326 23.97 5.53 24.99
C ALA A 326 24.70 4.45 24.18
N VAL A 327 24.48 4.43 22.86
CA VAL A 327 25.29 3.67 21.91
C VAL A 327 26.23 4.66 21.22
N GLN A 328 27.53 4.52 21.50
CA GLN A 328 28.62 4.93 20.62
C GLN A 328 28.74 3.96 19.45
#